data_AF-A0A9E3P1Q6-F1
#
_entry.id   AF-A0A9E3P1Q6-F1
#
_cell.length_a   1.000
_cell.length_b   1.000
_cell.length_c   1.000
_cell.angle_alpha   90.00
_cell.angle_beta   90.00
_cell.angle_gamma   90.00
#
_symmetry.space_group_name_H-M   'P 1'
#
loop_
_entity.id
_entity.type
_entity.pdbx_description
1 polymer ?
#
loop_
_entity_poly.entity_id
_entity_poly.type
_entity_poly.pdbx_seq_one_letter_code
_entity_poly.pdbx_strand_id
1 'polypeptide(L)' 'MILCKHVRAHLSEQHDGELTGWYARYVWLHSRVCPPCKRTRLALEETVSLLRRLRDEDPAAAADEDG' A
#
# COMPACT_ATOMS: atom_id res chain seq x y z
N MET A 1 15.47 0.36 13.55
CA MET A 1 14.57 0.05 14.68
C MET A 1 13.49 1.10 14.89
N ILE A 2 13.78 2.39 15.12
CA ILE A 2 12.73 3.44 15.19
C ILE A 2 12.30 3.90 13.78
N LEU A 3 13.28 4.13 12.92
CA LEU A 3 13.09 4.60 11.55
C LEU A 3 12.19 3.66 10.72
N CYS A 4 12.46 2.35 10.80
CA CYS A 4 11.65 1.34 10.11
C CYS A 4 10.23 1.26 10.67
N LYS A 5 10.03 1.48 11.98
CA LYS A 5 8.70 1.51 12.59
C LYS A 5 7.89 2.68 12.03
N HIS A 6 8.51 3.85 11.94
CA HIS A 6 7.89 5.04 11.37
C HIS A 6 7.57 4.84 9.88
N VAL A 7 8.53 4.39 9.07
CA VAL A 7 8.28 4.10 7.64
C VAL A 7 7.14 3.10 7.45
N ARG A 8 7.10 2.02 8.24
CA ARG A 8 6.03 1.02 8.16
C ARG A 8 4.66 1.57 8.53
N ALA A 9 4.57 2.49 9.49
CA ALA A 9 3.32 3.12 9.88
C ALA A 9 2.71 3.94 8.73
N HIS A 10 3.55 4.49 7.86
CA HIS A 10 3.12 5.35 6.75
C HIS A 10 3.16 4.65 5.38
N LEU A 11 3.35 3.33 5.32
CA LEU A 11 3.37 2.59 4.04
C LEU A 11 2.01 2.59 3.33
N SER A 12 0.91 2.52 4.07
CA SER A 12 -0.45 2.59 3.52
C SER A 12 -0.73 3.99 2.95
N GLU A 13 -0.51 5.03 3.75
CA GLU A 13 -0.66 6.43 3.31
C GLU A 13 0.20 6.73 2.06
N GLN A 14 1.40 6.15 1.99
CA GLN A 14 2.25 6.27 0.80
C GLN A 14 1.66 5.54 -0.42
N HIS A 15 1.07 4.37 -0.21
CA HIS A 15 0.45 3.57 -1.26
C HIS A 15 -0.81 4.26 -1.80
N ASP A 16 -1.59 4.88 -0.91
CA ASP A 16 -2.85 5.55 -1.23
C ASP A 16 -2.64 7.00 -1.74
N GLY A 17 -1.38 7.47 -1.75
CA GLY A 17 -1.01 8.79 -2.26
C GLY A 17 -1.29 9.94 -1.30
N GLU A 18 -1.58 9.64 -0.03
CA GLU A 18 -1.87 10.63 1.02
C GLU A 18 -0.60 11.32 1.53
N LEU A 19 0.57 10.67 1.38
CA LEU A 19 1.85 11.30 1.67
C LEU A 19 2.31 12.21 0.53
N THR A 20 2.71 13.43 0.87
CA THR A 20 3.23 14.40 -0.10
C THR A 20 4.64 14.91 0.25
N GLY A 21 5.28 15.53 -0.73
CA GLY A 21 6.56 16.23 -0.56
C GLY A 21 7.76 15.32 -0.29
N TRP A 22 8.75 15.87 0.44
CA TRP A 22 10.00 15.17 0.77
C TRP A 22 9.79 13.92 1.59
N TYR A 23 8.76 13.93 2.44
CA TYR A 23 8.46 12.82 3.31
C TYR A 23 7.96 11.60 2.52
N ALA A 24 7.09 11.78 1.53
CA ALA A 24 6.68 10.70 0.63
C ALA A 24 7.87 10.05 -0.09
N ARG A 25 8.80 10.87 -0.60
CA ARG A 25 10.04 10.38 -1.23
C ARG A 25 10.91 9.60 -0.26
N TYR A 26 10.99 10.07 0.99
CA TYR A 26 11.75 9.41 2.03
C TYR A 26 11.19 8.01 2.37
N VAL A 27 9.88 7.89 2.60
CA VAL A 27 9.22 6.59 2.89
C VAL A 27 9.38 5.64 1.69
N TRP A 28 9.25 6.17 0.47
CA TRP A 28 9.43 5.41 -0.76
C TRP A 28 10.86 4.88 -0.92
N LEU A 29 11.86 5.73 -0.69
CA LEU A 29 13.26 5.34 -0.84
C LEU A 29 13.66 4.33 0.25
N HIS A 30 13.28 4.59 1.50
CA HIS A 30 13.60 3.71 2.62
C HIS A 30 12.99 2.32 2.43
N SER A 31 11.72 2.25 2.00
CA SER A 31 11.05 0.97 1.76
C SER A 31 11.61 0.20 0.57
N ARG A 32 12.36 0.84 -0.35
CA ARG A 32 13.10 0.15 -1.42
C ARG A 32 14.45 -0.40 -0.98
N VAL A 33 15.19 0.35 -0.17
CA VAL A 33 16.58 0.02 0.20
C VAL A 33 16.65 -0.86 1.45
N CYS A 34 15.76 -0.66 2.42
CA CYS A 34 15.79 -1.41 3.68
C CYS A 34 15.10 -2.78 3.53
N PRO A 35 15.82 -3.92 3.64
CA PRO A 35 15.23 -5.25 3.43
C PRO A 35 13.96 -5.58 4.24
N PRO A 36 13.88 -5.25 5.55
CA PRO A 36 12.67 -5.52 6.32
C PRO A 36 11.49 -4.61 5.96
N CYS A 37 11.72 -3.40 5.44
CA CYS A 37 10.66 -2.49 4.97
C CYS A 37 10.22 -2.87 3.54
N LYS A 38 11.15 -3.33 2.71
CA LYS A 38 10.89 -3.87 1.38
C LYS A 38 9.93 -5.04 1.42
N ARG A 39 10.15 -5.99 2.34
CA ARG A 39 9.24 -7.12 2.55
C ARG A 39 7.84 -6.67 2.93
N THR A 40 7.72 -5.72 3.86
CA THR A 40 6.41 -5.17 4.27
C THR A 40 5.71 -4.46 3.11
N ARG A 41 6.42 -3.65 2.33
CA ARG A 41 5.86 -2.98 1.14
C ARG A 41 5.34 -3.98 0.12
N LEU A 42 6.11 -5.03 -0.19
CA LEU A 42 5.69 -6.06 -1.15
C LEU A 42 4.46 -6.83 -0.66
N ALA A 43 4.40 -7.18 0.64
CA ALA A 43 3.24 -7.85 1.23
C ALA A 43 1.98 -6.97 1.16
N LEU A 44 2.12 -5.65 1.36
CA LEU A 44 1.02 -4.69 1.21
C LEU A 44 0.53 -4.64 -0.25
N GLU A 45 1.44 -4.51 -1.21
CA GLU A 45 1.13 -4.50 -2.66
C GLU A 45 0.43 -5.80 -3.10
N GLU A 46 0.89 -6.95 -2.61
CA GLU A 46 0.26 -8.25 -2.85
C GLU A 46 -1.15 -8.33 -2.26
N THR A 47 -1.32 -7.90 -1.00
CA THR A 47 -2.64 -7.88 -0.34
C THR A 47 -3.63 -7.01 -1.10
N VAL A 48 -3.23 -5.80 -1.50
CA VAL A 48 -4.06 -4.91 -2.33
C VAL A 48 -4.40 -5.55 -3.68
N SER A 49 -3.43 -6.19 -4.33
CA SER A 49 -3.69 -6.89 -5.59
C SER A 49 -4.69 -8.04 -5.42
N LEU A 50 -4.62 -8.81 -4.33
CA LEU A 50 -5.56 -9.88 -4.04
C LEU A 50 -6.96 -9.33 -3.77
N LEU A 51 -7.07 -8.25 -2.98
CA LEU A 51 -8.35 -7.59 -2.72
C LEU A 51 -9.00 -7.03 -3.99
N ARG A 52 -8.20 -6.45 -4.90
CA ARG A 52 -8.71 -5.98 -6.21
C ARG A 52 -9.23 -7.13 -7.05
N ARG A 53 -8.51 -8.26 -7.12
CA ARG A 53 -8.99 -9.45 -7.85
C ARG A 53 -10.29 -9.98 -7.29
N LEU A 54 -10.41 -10.12 -5.97
CA LEU A 54 -11.65 -10.56 -5.33
C LEU A 54 -12.83 -9.65 -5.67
N ARG A 55 -12.61 -8.33 -5.69
CA ARG A 55 -13.65 -7.37 -6.08
C ARG A 55 -14.02 -7.49 -7.56
N ASP A 56 -13.03 -7.63 -8.44
CA ASP A 56 -13.25 -7.65 -9.90
C ASP A 56 -13.79 -9.02 -10.38
N GLU A 57 -13.58 -10.09 -9.62
CA GLU A 57 -14.12 -11.45 -9.86
C GLU A 57 -15.54 -11.64 -9.28
N ASP A 58 -16.09 -10.67 -8.56
CA ASP A 58 -17.45 -10.73 -8.02
C ASP A 58 -18.44 -10.04 -8.99
N PRO A 59 -19.13 -10.77 -9.89
CA PRO A 59 -20.10 -10.18 -10.80
C PRO A 59 -21.34 -9.63 -10.09
N ALA A 60 -21.55 -9.93 -8.80
CA ALA A 60 -22.69 -9.41 -8.04
C ALA A 60 -22.50 -7.95 -7.62
N ALA A 61 -21.28 -7.51 -7.33
CA ALA A 61 -21.00 -6.12 -6.93
C ALA A 61 -21.19 -5.10 -8.06
N ALA A 62 -21.16 -5.54 -9.33
CA ALA A 62 -21.38 -4.67 -10.49
C ALA A 62 -22.87 -4.38 -10.76
N ALA A 63 -23.80 -5.07 -10.09
CA ALA A 63 -25.25 -4.95 -10.32
C ALA A 63 -25.96 -3.98 -9.36
N ASP A 64 -25.28 -3.49 -8.32
CA ASP A 64 -25.88 -2.68 -7.25
C ASP A 64 -25.63 -1.16 -7.37
N GLU A 65 -25.00 -0.67 -8.45
CA GLU A 65 -24.73 0.77 -8.70
C GLU A 65 -25.60 1.39 -9.82
N ASP A 66 -26.81 0.86 -10.06
CA ASP A 66 -27.80 1.46 -10.98
C ASP A 66 -29.17 1.48 -10.28
N GLY A 67 -29.35 2.45 -9.37
CA GLY A 67 -30.57 2.71 -8.60
C GLY A 67 -30.91 4.18 -8.52
#